data_AF-A0A2T1DN56-F1
#
_entry.id   AF-A0A2T1DN56-F1
#
_cell.length_a   1.000
_cell.length_b   1.000
_cell.length_c   1.000
_cell.angle_alpha   90.00
_cell.angle_beta   90.00
_cell.angle_gamma   90.00
#
_symmetry.space_group_name_H-M   'P 1'
#
loop_
_entity.id
_entity.type
_entity.pdbx_description
1 polymer ?
#
loop_
_entity_poly.entity_id
_entity_poly.type
_entity_poly.pdbx_seq_one_letter_code
_entity_poly.pdbx_strand_id
1 'polypeptide(L)'
;MKNMMKDAPAVAQSFFDLAKSVKQYSPLDEKTNELIILGIFAAARGLRGIDTHVERAMNEGATKEEIVASILLALPIVGITDTNMALDQAIDAIETIETRRATSRKEVVSAAIG
;
A
#
# COMPACT_ATOMS: atom_id res chain seq x y z
N MET A 1 8.93 -3.12 -8.47
CA MET A 1 9.21 -2.79 -9.89
C MET A 1 10.70 -2.67 -10.26
N LYS A 2 11.66 -3.06 -9.40
CA LYS A 2 13.11 -2.84 -9.62
C LYS A 2 13.62 -3.35 -10.98
N ASN A 3 13.26 -4.57 -11.34
CA ASN A 3 13.75 -5.19 -12.59
C ASN A 3 13.19 -4.49 -13.83
N MET A 4 11.90 -4.13 -13.84
CA MET A 4 11.31 -3.39 -14.97
C MET A 4 11.95 -2.01 -15.16
N MET A 5 12.25 -1.30 -14.07
CA MET A 5 12.95 -0.01 -14.15
C MET A 5 14.38 -0.15 -14.66
N LYS A 6 15.07 -1.25 -14.33
CA LYS A 6 16.44 -1.52 -14.78
C LYS A 6 16.50 -1.99 -16.23
N ASP A 7 15.69 -2.98 -16.58
CA ASP A 7 15.83 -3.75 -17.81
C ASP A 7 14.88 -3.27 -18.93
N ALA A 8 13.80 -2.55 -18.58
CA ALA A 8 12.82 -2.01 -19.53
C ALA A 8 12.27 -0.62 -19.08
N PRO A 9 13.14 0.41 -18.94
CA PRO A 9 12.78 1.68 -18.31
C PRO A 9 11.63 2.42 -19.00
N ALA A 10 11.53 2.38 -20.34
CA ALA A 10 10.43 3.01 -21.07
C ALA A 10 9.05 2.35 -20.78
N VAL A 11 9.04 1.03 -20.58
CA VAL A 11 7.84 0.29 -20.18
C VAL A 11 7.46 0.64 -18.74
N ALA A 12 8.46 0.74 -17.85
CA ALA A 12 8.25 1.21 -16.48
C ALA A 12 7.62 2.60 -16.44
N GLN A 13 8.15 3.55 -17.23
CA GLN A 13 7.59 4.89 -17.30
C GLN A 13 6.15 4.87 -17.80
N SER A 14 5.87 4.14 -18.88
CA SER A 14 4.50 4.03 -19.44
C SER A 14 3.51 3.46 -18.44
N PHE A 15 3.91 2.48 -17.63
CA PHE A 15 3.10 1.95 -16.55
C PHE A 15 2.80 2.99 -15.47
N PHE A 16 3.80 3.79 -15.06
CA PHE A 16 3.59 4.84 -14.06
C PHE A 16 2.71 5.96 -14.59
N ASP A 17 2.83 6.32 -15.87
CA ASP A 17 1.98 7.32 -16.51
C ASP A 17 0.52 6.85 -16.55
N LEU A 18 0.28 5.56 -16.87
CA LEU A 18 -1.04 4.95 -16.77
C LEU A 18 -1.57 5.02 -15.33
N ALA A 19 -0.80 4.53 -14.35
CA ALA A 19 -1.23 4.52 -12.95
C ALA A 19 -1.57 5.94 -12.44
N LYS A 20 -0.77 6.93 -12.82
CA LYS A 20 -1.02 8.35 -12.52
C LYS A 20 -2.30 8.85 -13.17
N SER A 21 -2.50 8.58 -14.47
CA SER A 21 -3.69 9.04 -15.20
C SER A 21 -4.99 8.50 -14.60
N VAL A 22 -5.01 7.23 -14.22
CA VAL A 22 -6.17 6.58 -13.59
C VAL A 22 -6.49 7.24 -12.25
N LYS A 23 -5.47 7.50 -11.42
CA LYS A 23 -5.66 8.20 -10.14
C LYS A 23 -6.14 9.64 -10.30
N GLN A 24 -5.56 10.39 -11.25
CA GLN A 24 -5.98 11.77 -11.52
C GLN A 24 -7.40 11.89 -12.05
N TYR A 25 -7.93 10.84 -12.69
CA TYR A 25 -9.33 10.77 -13.11
C TYR A 25 -10.29 10.54 -11.93
N SER A 26 -9.84 9.86 -10.87
CA SER A 26 -10.71 9.52 -9.75
C SER A 26 -11.21 10.79 -9.03
N PRO A 27 -12.53 10.95 -8.83
CA PRO A 27 -13.08 12.06 -8.05
C PRO A 27 -12.96 11.82 -6.53
N LEU A 28 -12.48 10.65 -6.11
CA LEU A 28 -12.33 10.27 -4.71
C LEU A 28 -11.01 10.81 -4.15
N ASP A 29 -10.97 11.03 -2.85
CA ASP A 29 -9.72 11.36 -2.16
C ASP A 29 -8.71 10.21 -2.22
N GLU A 30 -7.43 10.54 -2.01
CA GLU A 30 -6.34 9.58 -2.20
C GLU A 30 -6.40 8.44 -1.17
N LYS A 31 -6.81 8.73 0.06
CA LYS A 31 -7.04 7.70 1.09
C LYS A 31 -8.05 6.66 0.60
N THR A 32 -9.19 7.12 0.07
CA THR A 32 -10.25 6.26 -0.44
C THR A 32 -9.78 5.47 -1.65
N ASN A 33 -9.04 6.10 -2.58
CA ASN A 33 -8.44 5.40 -3.72
C ASN A 33 -7.54 4.25 -3.26
N GLU A 34 -6.67 4.48 -2.28
CA GLU A 34 -5.74 3.45 -1.80
C GLU A 34 -6.44 2.29 -1.08
N LEU A 35 -7.47 2.59 -0.27
CA LEU A 35 -8.28 1.55 0.36
C LEU A 35 -9.02 0.68 -0.68
N ILE A 36 -9.57 1.28 -1.73
CA ILE A 36 -10.19 0.52 -2.83
C ILE A 36 -9.16 -0.37 -3.53
N ILE A 37 -7.98 0.18 -3.83
CA ILE A 37 -6.90 -0.57 -4.48
C ILE A 37 -6.43 -1.75 -3.61
N LEU A 38 -6.36 -1.59 -2.28
CA LEU A 38 -6.04 -2.68 -1.36
C LEU A 38 -7.05 -3.82 -1.43
N GLY A 39 -8.35 -3.52 -1.44
CA GLY A 39 -9.40 -4.52 -1.66
C GLY A 39 -9.27 -5.24 -3.01
N ILE A 40 -8.90 -4.51 -4.07
CA ILE A 40 -8.64 -5.09 -5.40
C ILE A 40 -7.42 -6.01 -5.36
N PHE A 41 -6.33 -5.63 -4.70
CA PHE A 41 -5.14 -6.48 -4.59
C PHE A 41 -5.39 -7.75 -3.80
N ALA A 42 -6.19 -7.67 -2.73
CA ALA A 42 -6.66 -8.85 -2.00
C ALA A 42 -7.44 -9.79 -2.95
N ALA A 43 -8.36 -9.25 -3.73
CA ALA A 43 -9.15 -10.05 -4.66
C ALA A 43 -8.35 -10.61 -5.86
N ALA A 44 -7.32 -9.89 -6.31
CA ALA A 44 -6.50 -10.24 -7.46
C ALA A 44 -5.26 -11.09 -7.11
N ARG A 45 -5.10 -11.51 -5.84
CA ARG A 45 -3.92 -12.24 -5.34
C ARG A 45 -2.60 -11.52 -5.58
N GLY A 46 -2.63 -10.20 -5.66
CA GLY A 46 -1.46 -9.38 -5.98
C GLY A 46 -0.71 -8.92 -4.74
N LEU A 47 -0.27 -9.85 -3.89
CA LEU A 47 0.28 -9.56 -2.55
C LEU A 47 1.42 -8.52 -2.55
N ARG A 48 2.33 -8.56 -3.53
CA ARG A 48 3.41 -7.56 -3.63
C ARG A 48 2.92 -6.11 -3.78
N GLY A 49 1.70 -5.91 -4.28
CA GLY A 49 1.09 -4.59 -4.36
C GLY A 49 0.66 -4.06 -2.99
N ILE A 50 0.29 -4.95 -2.07
CA ILE A 50 -0.24 -4.59 -0.75
C ILE A 50 0.75 -3.70 0.00
N ASP A 51 2.04 -4.04 0.05
CA ASP A 51 3.07 -3.23 0.73
C ASP A 51 3.06 -1.77 0.28
N THR A 52 3.04 -1.57 -1.04
CA THR A 52 3.10 -0.23 -1.65
C THR A 52 1.84 0.57 -1.32
N HIS A 53 0.68 -0.08 -1.36
CA HIS A 53 -0.60 0.58 -1.22
C HIS A 53 -0.99 0.77 0.27
N VAL A 54 -0.51 -0.09 1.18
CA VAL A 54 -0.55 0.15 2.62
C VAL A 54 0.27 1.39 2.98
N GLU A 55 1.52 1.50 2.48
CA GLU A 55 2.37 2.65 2.77
C GLU A 55 1.73 3.96 2.29
N ARG A 56 1.17 3.97 1.08
CA ARG A 56 0.48 5.14 0.54
C ARG A 56 -0.79 5.47 1.32
N ALA A 57 -1.63 4.49 1.63
CA ALA A 57 -2.82 4.71 2.45
C ALA A 57 -2.46 5.34 3.80
N MET A 58 -1.44 4.82 4.49
CA MET A 58 -0.96 5.36 5.76
C MET A 58 -0.30 6.73 5.65
N ASN A 59 0.20 7.13 4.48
CA ASN A 59 0.70 8.48 4.24
C ASN A 59 -0.46 9.48 4.07
N GLU A 60 -1.59 9.02 3.53
CA GLU A 60 -2.84 9.79 3.42
C GLU A 60 -3.70 9.72 4.69
N GLY A 61 -3.17 9.18 5.78
CA GLY A 61 -3.82 9.15 7.08
C GLY A 61 -4.81 7.99 7.29
N ALA A 62 -4.77 6.94 6.46
CA ALA A 62 -5.53 5.73 6.73
C ALA A 62 -5.09 5.05 8.03
N THR A 63 -6.07 4.62 8.82
CA THR A 63 -5.79 3.83 10.03
C THR A 63 -5.60 2.35 9.69
N LYS A 64 -5.00 1.60 10.63
CA LYS A 64 -4.89 0.14 10.53
C LYS A 64 -6.26 -0.51 10.33
N GLU A 65 -7.28 -0.02 11.02
CA GLU A 65 -8.65 -0.52 10.94
C GLU A 65 -9.26 -0.28 9.56
N GLU A 66 -9.04 0.88 8.95
CA GLU A 66 -9.52 1.18 7.60
C GLU A 66 -8.87 0.25 6.56
N ILE A 67 -7.55 0.02 6.68
CA ILE A 67 -6.80 -0.91 5.81
C ILE A 67 -7.32 -2.34 5.98
N VAL A 68 -7.45 -2.84 7.21
CA VAL A 68 -7.98 -4.18 7.49
C VAL A 68 -9.42 -4.32 6.98
N ALA A 69 -10.27 -3.32 7.19
CA ALA A 69 -11.64 -3.33 6.69
C ALA A 69 -11.69 -3.43 5.15
N SER A 70 -10.83 -2.69 4.45
CA SER A 70 -10.78 -2.72 2.97
C SER A 70 -10.47 -4.12 2.40
N ILE A 71 -9.61 -4.88 3.08
CA ILE A 71 -9.26 -6.26 2.72
C ILE A 71 -10.40 -7.22 3.11
N LEU A 72 -10.96 -7.08 4.31
CA LEU A 72 -12.04 -7.94 4.81
C LEU A 72 -13.32 -7.83 3.95
N LEU A 73 -13.57 -6.69 3.31
CA LEU A 73 -14.70 -6.54 2.38
C LEU A 73 -14.63 -7.52 1.19
N ALA A 74 -13.43 -8.04 0.84
CA ALA A 74 -13.27 -9.06 -0.20
C ALA A 74 -13.64 -10.48 0.26
N LEU A 75 -13.69 -10.74 1.58
CA LEU A 75 -13.84 -12.08 2.15
C LEU A 75 -15.02 -12.90 1.59
N PRO A 76 -16.24 -12.35 1.44
CA PRO A 76 -17.37 -13.12 0.91
C PRO A 76 -17.20 -13.53 -0.56
N ILE A 77 -16.29 -12.88 -1.29
CA ILE A 77 -16.11 -13.06 -2.74
C ILE A 77 -14.93 -13.97 -3.04
N VAL A 78 -13.80 -13.79 -2.34
CA VAL A 78 -12.56 -14.53 -2.63
C VAL A 78 -12.26 -15.63 -1.62
N GLY A 79 -12.98 -15.68 -0.51
CA GLY A 79 -12.84 -16.70 0.52
C GLY A 79 -11.67 -16.45 1.48
N ILE A 80 -11.57 -17.33 2.49
CA ILE A 80 -10.73 -17.12 3.66
C ILE A 80 -9.23 -17.14 3.36
N THR A 81 -8.78 -17.98 2.41
CA THR A 81 -7.36 -18.16 2.10
C THR A 81 -6.76 -16.89 1.49
N ASP A 82 -7.35 -16.38 0.41
CA ASP A 82 -6.86 -15.19 -0.28
C ASP A 82 -6.95 -13.95 0.64
N THR A 83 -8.01 -13.88 1.45
CA THR A 83 -8.20 -12.80 2.44
C THR A 83 -7.11 -12.83 3.51
N ASN A 84 -6.85 -13.98 4.13
CA ASN A 84 -5.84 -14.09 5.18
C ASN A 84 -4.43 -13.80 4.65
N MET A 85 -4.08 -14.28 3.45
CA MET A 85 -2.79 -13.95 2.85
C MET A 85 -2.61 -12.44 2.62
N ALA A 86 -3.68 -11.75 2.23
CA ALA A 86 -3.66 -10.30 2.08
C ALA A 86 -3.57 -9.58 3.44
N LEU A 87 -4.27 -10.08 4.47
CA LEU A 87 -4.18 -9.54 5.82
C LEU A 87 -2.78 -9.69 6.41
N ASP A 88 -2.19 -10.89 6.34
CA ASP A 88 -0.85 -11.15 6.84
C ASP A 88 0.17 -10.17 6.21
N GLN A 89 0.14 -10.05 4.88
CA GLN A 89 0.99 -9.10 4.15
C GLN A 89 0.75 -7.65 4.58
N ALA A 90 -0.51 -7.23 4.76
CA ALA A 90 -0.83 -5.87 5.16
C ALA A 90 -0.36 -5.58 6.59
N ILE A 91 -0.51 -6.53 7.51
CA ILE A 91 -0.04 -6.38 8.89
C ILE A 91 1.48 -6.27 8.94
N ASP A 92 2.20 -7.15 8.23
CA ASP A 92 3.67 -7.09 8.13
C ASP A 92 4.15 -5.74 7.58
N ALA A 93 3.46 -5.22 6.55
CA ALA A 93 3.76 -3.91 5.98
C ALA A 93 3.55 -2.78 6.99
N ILE A 94 2.41 -2.77 7.70
CA ILE A 94 2.10 -1.76 8.73
C ILE A 94 3.18 -1.76 9.81
N GLU A 95 3.53 -2.93 10.36
CA GLU A 95 4.54 -3.06 11.41
C GLU A 95 5.93 -2.57 10.95
N THR A 96 6.31 -2.92 9.72
CA THR A 96 7.55 -2.46 9.09
C THR A 96 7.58 -0.94 8.99
N ILE A 97 6.48 -0.33 8.52
CA ILE A 97 6.36 1.12 8.34
C ILE A 97 6.40 1.84 9.68
N GLU A 98 5.67 1.36 10.68
CA GLU A 98 5.64 1.94 12.03
C GLU A 98 7.01 1.88 12.69
N THR A 99 7.69 0.74 12.58
CA THR A 99 9.06 0.55 13.08
C THR A 99 10.01 1.55 12.43
N ARG A 100 9.98 1.66 11.10
CA ARG A 100 10.82 2.62 10.35
C ARG A 100 10.53 4.07 10.78
N ARG A 101 9.25 4.46 10.88
CA ARG A 101 8.84 5.81 11.34
C ARG A 101 9.28 6.10 12.77
N ALA A 102 9.24 5.11 13.67
CA ALA A 102 9.70 5.24 15.04
C ALA A 102 11.22 5.44 15.13
N THR A 103 12.00 4.69 14.35
CA THR A 103 13.46 4.84 14.27
C THR A 103 13.85 6.23 13.76
N SER A 104 13.27 6.69 12.65
CA SER A 104 13.56 8.02 12.11
C SER A 104 13.25 9.15 13.09
N ARG A 105 12.16 9.03 13.88
CA ARG A 105 11.86 10.00 14.94
C ARG A 105 12.94 10.04 16.03
N LYS A 106 13.44 8.87 16.46
CA LYS A 106 14.51 8.80 17.49
C LYS A 106 15.80 9.44 16.99
N GLU A 107 16.16 9.22 15.73
CA GLU A 107 17.36 9.82 15.10
C GLU A 107 17.26 11.34 15.04
N VAL A 108 16.11 11.88 14.60
CA VAL A 108 15.87 13.34 14.55
C VAL A 108 15.95 13.97 15.95
N VAL A 109 15.35 13.33 16.96
CA VAL A 109 15.43 13.79 18.34
C VAL A 109 16.88 13.77 18.85
N SER A 110 17.62 12.69 18.56
CA SER A 110 19.03 12.58 18.96
C SER A 110 19.93 13.63 18.29
N ALA A 111 19.65 14.00 17.04
CA ALA A 111 20.42 15.00 16.31
C ALA A 111 20.11 16.44 16.77
N ALA A 112 18.93 16.69 17.33
CA ALA A 112 18.53 18.02 17.81
C ALA A 112 19.06 18.36 19.21
N ILE A 113 19.52 17.37 19.98
CA ILE A 113 20.02 17.53 21.35
C ILE A 113 21.55 17.49 21.48
N GLY A 114 22.27 17.24 20.38
CA GLY A 114 23.74 17.24 20.31
C GLY A 114 24.28 18.41 19.52
#